data_AF-A0A441V977-F1
#
_entry.id   AF-A0A441V977-F1
#
_cell.length_a   1.000
_cell.length_b   1.000
_cell.length_c   1.000
_cell.angle_alpha   90.00
_cell.angle_beta   90.00
_cell.angle_gamma   90.00
#
_symmetry.space_group_name_H-M   'P 1'
#
loop_
_entity.id
_entity.type
_entity.pdbx_description
1 polymer ?
#
loop_
_entity_poly.entity_id
_entity_poly.type
_entity_poly.pdbx_seq_one_letter_code
_entity_poly.pdbx_strand_id
1 'polypeptide(L)' 'TARAARDAPAAWLAMEDIYGEVGRSRPFVEAFSNALEALWADGVRTTLTRYLAGNL' A
#
# COMPACT_ATOMS: atom_id res chain seq x y z
N THR A 1 -8.38 8.88 4.37
CA THR A 1 -8.88 8.01 5.48
C THR A 1 -8.95 6.57 5.00
N ALA A 2 -8.98 5.58 5.91
CA ALA A 2 -8.89 4.15 5.57
C ALA A 2 -9.90 3.66 4.53
N ARG A 3 -11.11 4.26 4.50
CA ARG A 3 -12.14 3.92 3.51
C ARG A 3 -11.76 4.40 2.10
N ALA A 4 -11.25 5.62 1.99
CA ALA A 4 -10.78 6.16 0.71
C ALA A 4 -9.54 5.41 0.19
N ALA A 5 -8.72 4.88 1.09
CA ALA A 5 -7.52 4.12 0.74
C ALA A 5 -7.80 2.85 -0.06
N ARG A 6 -9.02 2.30 0.03
CA ARG A 6 -9.45 1.14 -0.76
C ARG A 6 -9.43 1.44 -2.26
N ASP A 7 -9.87 2.63 -2.65
CA ASP A 7 -9.97 3.05 -4.05
C ASP A 7 -8.81 3.97 -4.47
N ALA A 8 -8.14 4.59 -3.49
CA ALA A 8 -7.00 5.49 -3.68
C ALA A 8 -5.98 5.32 -2.54
N PRO A 9 -5.02 4.38 -2.63
CA PRO A 9 -4.03 4.11 -1.60
C PRO A 9 -3.24 5.36 -1.14
N ALA A 10 -2.98 6.30 -2.05
CA ALA A 10 -2.33 7.58 -1.74
C ALA A 10 -3.10 8.43 -0.70
N ALA A 11 -4.42 8.26 -0.57
CA ALA A 11 -5.23 8.97 0.42
C ALA A 11 -4.96 8.50 1.87
N TRP A 12 -4.28 7.37 2.05
CA TRP A 12 -3.74 6.94 3.34
C TRP A 12 -2.38 7.60 3.60
N LEU A 13 -1.52 7.63 2.59
CA LEU A 13 -0.17 8.19 2.70
C LEU A 13 -0.14 9.72 2.82
N ALA A 14 -1.23 10.40 2.46
CA ALA A 14 -1.38 11.84 2.61
C ALA A 14 -1.53 12.33 4.07
N MET A 15 -1.56 11.43 5.07
CA MET A 15 -1.59 11.81 6.48
C MET A 15 -0.20 12.30 6.93
N GLU A 16 0.06 13.60 6.76
CA GLU A 16 1.36 14.24 7.00
C GLU A 16 1.91 13.97 8.41
N ASP A 17 1.07 14.01 9.44
CA ASP A 17 1.48 13.75 10.83
C ASP A 17 1.99 12.32 11.08
N ILE A 18 1.67 11.37 10.18
CA ILE A 18 2.06 9.96 10.27
C ILE A 18 3.19 9.64 9.29
N TYR A 19 3.04 10.09 8.04
CA TYR A 19 3.89 9.67 6.93
C TYR A 19 4.87 10.76 6.46
N GLY A 20 4.63 12.02 6.78
CA GLY A 20 5.50 13.14 6.40
C GLY A 20 5.97 13.08 4.94
N GLU A 21 7.29 13.20 4.76
CA GLU A 21 7.93 13.14 3.44
C GLU A 21 7.85 11.77 2.76
N VAL A 22 7.88 10.67 3.52
CA VAL A 22 7.85 9.31 2.93
C VAL A 22 6.52 9.04 2.22
N GLY A 23 5.43 9.66 2.68
CA GLY A 23 4.12 9.60 2.02
C GLY A 23 4.10 10.20 0.60
N ARG A 24 5.13 10.98 0.23
CA ARG A 24 5.30 11.60 -1.10
C ARG A 24 6.39 10.93 -1.94
N SER A 25 7.11 9.96 -1.38
CA SER A 25 8.14 9.21 -2.09
C SER A 25 7.50 8.28 -3.11
N ARG A 26 7.72 8.54 -4.41
CA ARG A 26 7.18 7.73 -5.50
C ARG A 26 7.41 6.22 -5.34
N PRO A 27 8.65 5.71 -5.09
CA PRO A 27 8.85 4.26 -4.94
C PRO A 27 8.08 3.69 -3.74
N PHE A 28 7.89 4.47 -2.68
CA PHE A 28 7.12 4.03 -1.52
C PHE A 28 5.62 3.98 -1.81
N VAL A 29 5.09 5.01 -2.47
CA VAL A 29 3.68 5.07 -2.88
C VAL A 29 3.33 3.91 -3.82
N GLU A 30 4.19 3.62 -4.79
CA GLU A 30 4.01 2.50 -5.72
C GLU A 30 4.00 1.15 -4.99
N ALA A 31 4.99 0.89 -4.13
CA ALA A 31 5.06 -0.36 -3.37
C ALA A 31 3.89 -0.55 -2.39
N PHE A 32 3.51 0.52 -1.68
CA PHE A 32 2.37 0.49 -0.75
C PHE A 32 1.05 0.23 -1.50
N SER A 33 0.86 0.88 -2.64
CA SER A 33 -0.36 0.72 -3.45
C SER A 33 -0.48 -0.72 -3.96
N ASN A 34 0.61 -1.28 -4.52
CA ASN A 34 0.63 -2.67 -4.96
C ASN A 34 0.29 -3.65 -3.84
N ALA A 35 0.91 -3.48 -2.66
CA ALA A 35 0.62 -4.34 -1.51
C ALA A 35 -0.84 -4.22 -1.04
N LEU A 36 -1.40 -3.00 -0.99
CA LEU A 36 -2.78 -2.79 -0.57
C LEU A 36 -3.78 -3.37 -1.58
N GLU A 37 -3.53 -3.23 -2.87
CA GLU A 37 -4.33 -3.84 -3.94
C GLU A 37 -4.30 -5.37 -3.87
N ALA A 38 -3.13 -5.97 -3.68
CA ALA A 38 -2.98 -7.42 -3.50
C ALA A 38 -3.74 -7.94 -2.26
N LEU A 39 -3.72 -7.19 -1.15
CA LEU A 39 -4.49 -7.55 0.04
C LEU A 39 -5.99 -7.58 -0.22
N TRP A 40 -6.51 -6.64 -1.01
CA TRP A 40 -7.92 -6.60 -1.39
C TRP A 40 -8.31 -7.66 -2.41
N ALA A 41 -7.43 -7.95 -3.38
CA ALA A 41 -7.71 -8.88 -4.47
C ALA A 41 -7.50 -10.35 -4.07
N ASP A 42 -6.37 -10.65 -3.44
CA ASP A 42 -5.87 -12.00 -3.22
C ASP A 42 -5.91 -12.44 -1.74
N GLY A 43 -6.14 -11.49 -0.83
CA GLY A 43 -6.14 -11.72 0.61
C GLY A 43 -4.73 -11.85 1.22
N VAL A 44 -4.70 -11.89 2.55
CA VAL A 44 -3.47 -11.80 3.36
C VAL A 44 -2.48 -12.93 3.05
N ARG A 45 -2.95 -14.19 3.02
CA ARG A 45 -2.06 -15.36 2.85
C ARG A 45 -1.29 -15.28 1.53
N THR A 46 -2.02 -15.09 0.43
CA THR A 46 -1.42 -15.03 -0.91
C THR A 46 -0.46 -13.85 -1.05
N THR A 47 -0.86 -12.69 -0.55
CA THR A 47 -0.03 -11.48 -0.55
C THR A 47 1.30 -11.71 0.15
N LEU A 48 1.29 -12.29 1.36
CA LEU A 48 2.51 -12.59 2.10
C LEU A 48 3.38 -13.65 1.42
N THR A 49 2.78 -14.67 0.81
CA THR A 49 3.53 -15.66 0.02
C THR A 49 4.26 -15.00 -1.15
N ARG A 50 3.61 -14.08 -1.88
CA ARG A 50 4.25 -13.34 -2.99
C ARG A 50 5.33 -12.37 -2.51
N TYR A 51 5.08 -11.67 -1.41
CA TYR A 51 6.06 -10.78 -0.79
C TYR A 51 7.36 -11.50 -0.43
N LEU A 52 7.25 -12.67 0.22
CA LEU A 52 8.41 -13.50 0.57
C LEU A 52 9.14 -14.07 -0.66
N ALA A 53 8.41 -14.30 -1.76
CA ALA A 53 8.99 -14.76 -3.02
C ALA A 53 9.63 -13.63 -3.86
N GLY A 54 9.50 -12.37 -3.43
CA GLY A 54 10.01 -11.20 -4.17
C GLY A 54 9.25 -10.91 -5.47
N ASN A 55 8.01 -11.38 -5.58
CA ASN A 55 7.16 -11.21 -6.75
C ASN A 55 5.79 -10.60 -6.42
N LEU A 56 5.73 -9.86 -5.31
CA LEU A 56 4.57 -9.03 -5.01
C LEU A 56 4.48 -7.87 -6.00
#